data_AF-A0A165ERR4-F1
#
_entry.id   AF-A0A165ERR4-F1
#
_cell.length_a   1.000
_cell.length_b   1.000
_cell.length_c   1.000
_cell.angle_alpha   90.00
_cell.angle_beta   90.00
_cell.angle_gamma   90.00
#
_symmetry.space_group_name_H-M   'P 1'
#
loop_
_entity.id
_entity.type
_entity.pdbx_description
1 polymer ?
#
loop_
_entity_poly.entity_id
_entity_poly.type
_entity_poly.pdbx_seq_one_letter_code
_entity_poly.pdbx_strand_id
1 'polypeptide(L)'
;MSLNKTITTISSETCIDSVTLSPSASQVIYRLSRQYNPFGTPHTASLWISSLTAGSKSRQLTSGEYNDSSPVWSMDENAVYFLSNRNTEDSNTGPVKIWALPLKTGGEAHEISSTKSKSPIGSFWLSPDGQHIAYTAVRDQTDEEKRRDEEKDDAIVSGDIRHNAQLWLLNIETGQARRLTLGYKDSWH
;
A
#
# COMPACT_ATOMS: atom_id res chain seq x y z
N MET A 1 -6.53 -42.68 -7.83
CA MET A 1 -7.01 -41.34 -8.27
C MET A 1 -7.94 -40.82 -7.19
N SER A 2 -7.86 -39.64 -6.57
CA SER A 2 -6.83 -38.60 -6.44
C SER A 2 -7.29 -37.74 -5.25
N LEU A 3 -6.94 -38.11 -4.01
CA LEU A 3 -7.18 -37.23 -2.85
C LEU A 3 -6.30 -35.96 -2.94
N ASN A 4 -5.15 -36.05 -3.62
CA ASN A 4 -4.21 -34.96 -3.77
C ASN A 4 -4.70 -33.85 -4.73
N LYS A 5 -5.58 -34.15 -5.69
CA LYS A 5 -6.19 -33.11 -6.53
C LYS A 5 -7.17 -32.24 -5.74
N THR A 6 -7.96 -32.82 -4.85
CA THR A 6 -9.01 -32.08 -4.12
C THR A 6 -8.43 -31.12 -3.08
N ILE A 7 -7.36 -31.50 -2.38
CA ILE A 7 -6.70 -30.62 -1.39
C ILE A 7 -5.99 -29.44 -2.06
N THR A 8 -5.49 -29.62 -3.29
CA THR A 8 -4.84 -28.54 -4.06
C THR A 8 -5.87 -27.53 -4.61
N THR A 9 -7.09 -27.98 -4.92
CA THR A 9 -8.17 -27.10 -5.38
C THR A 9 -8.70 -26.19 -4.27
N ILE A 10 -8.73 -26.66 -3.01
CA ILE A 10 -9.19 -25.86 -1.86
C ILE A 10 -8.09 -24.90 -1.37
N SER A 11 -6.80 -25.23 -1.58
CA SER A 11 -5.67 -24.37 -1.19
C SER A 11 -5.30 -23.29 -2.20
N SER A 12 -5.98 -23.23 -3.34
CA SER A 12 -5.79 -22.24 -4.41
C SER A 12 -6.98 -21.29 -4.57
N GLU A 13 -7.93 -21.30 -3.63
CA GLU A 13 -9.03 -20.35 -3.63
C GLU A 13 -8.47 -18.92 -3.55
N THR A 14 -8.79 -18.14 -4.57
CA THR A 14 -8.48 -16.71 -4.60
C THR A 14 -9.70 -15.98 -4.06
N CYS A 15 -9.48 -15.01 -3.20
CA CYS A 15 -10.53 -14.16 -2.65
C CYS A 15 -10.42 -12.75 -3.24
N ILE A 16 -11.58 -12.12 -3.37
CA ILE A 16 -11.71 -10.70 -3.65
C ILE A 16 -12.06 -10.03 -2.33
N ASP A 17 -11.20 -9.13 -1.84
CA ASP A 17 -11.37 -8.50 -0.53
C ASP A 17 -11.32 -6.97 -0.54
N SER A 18 -11.01 -6.36 -1.68
CA SER A 18 -11.06 -4.91 -1.88
C SER A 18 -11.56 -4.59 -3.28
N VAL A 19 -12.38 -3.55 -3.38
CA VAL A 19 -12.99 -3.09 -4.63
C VAL A 19 -13.06 -1.56 -4.64
N THR A 20 -12.85 -0.95 -5.80
CA THR A 20 -12.97 0.50 -5.99
C THR A 20 -13.55 0.81 -7.37
N LEU A 21 -14.50 1.74 -7.39
CA LEU A 21 -15.18 2.18 -8.61
C LEU A 21 -14.40 3.35 -9.23
N SER A 22 -14.32 3.39 -10.56
CA SER A 22 -13.75 4.54 -11.25
C SER A 22 -14.62 5.78 -11.03
N PRO A 23 -14.06 7.01 -10.99
CA PRO A 23 -14.81 8.26 -10.90
C PRO A 23 -15.99 8.39 -11.89
N SER A 24 -15.83 7.90 -13.11
CA SER A 24 -16.86 7.86 -14.16
C SER A 24 -17.89 6.74 -13.98
N ALA A 25 -17.74 5.89 -12.96
CA ALA A 25 -18.56 4.71 -12.71
C ALA A 25 -18.63 3.73 -13.90
N SER A 26 -17.58 3.67 -14.72
CA SER A 26 -17.53 2.81 -15.91
C SER A 26 -16.67 1.56 -15.71
N GLN A 27 -15.74 1.60 -14.76
CA GLN A 27 -14.79 0.53 -14.48
C GLN A 27 -14.70 0.26 -12.98
N VAL A 28 -14.30 -0.96 -12.65
CA VAL A 28 -14.03 -1.39 -11.28
C VAL A 28 -12.63 -1.97 -11.20
N ILE A 29 -11.89 -1.60 -10.17
CA ILE A 29 -10.66 -2.28 -9.77
C ILE A 29 -10.97 -3.11 -8.55
N TYR A 30 -10.43 -4.32 -8.51
CA TYR A 30 -10.53 -5.19 -7.35
C TYR A 30 -9.21 -5.90 -7.08
N ARG A 31 -8.99 -6.23 -5.82
CA ARG A 31 -7.84 -7.00 -5.36
C ARG A 31 -8.15 -8.48 -5.42
N LEU A 32 -7.22 -9.27 -5.95
CA LEU A 32 -7.26 -10.72 -5.94
C LEU A 32 -6.06 -11.24 -5.14
N SER A 33 -6.35 -11.91 -4.02
CA SER A 33 -5.34 -12.50 -3.13
C SER A 33 -5.59 -13.99 -2.90
N ARG A 34 -4.55 -14.71 -2.45
CA ARG A 34 -4.70 -16.11 -2.05
C ARG A 34 -5.41 -16.18 -0.69
N GLN A 35 -6.47 -16.98 -0.59
CA GLN A 35 -7.21 -17.19 0.65
C GLN A 35 -6.39 -17.93 1.70
N TYR A 36 -5.52 -18.84 1.26
CA TYR A 36 -4.54 -19.52 2.11
C TYR A 36 -3.12 -19.15 1.68
N ASN A 37 -2.35 -18.61 2.62
CA ASN A 37 -0.92 -18.40 2.44
C ASN A 37 -0.17 -19.36 3.38
N PRO A 38 0.50 -20.40 2.85
CA PRO A 38 1.31 -21.30 3.65
C PRO A 38 2.34 -20.55 4.51
N PHE A 39 2.69 -21.12 5.67
CA PHE A 39 3.77 -20.57 6.48
C PHE A 39 5.08 -20.50 5.69
N GLY A 40 5.75 -19.34 5.75
CA GLY A 40 7.02 -19.11 5.07
C GLY A 40 6.90 -18.68 3.60
N THR A 41 5.70 -18.60 3.01
CA THR A 41 5.53 -18.01 1.68
C THR A 41 5.17 -16.52 1.76
N PRO A 42 5.75 -15.68 0.88
CA PRO A 42 5.40 -14.27 0.83
C PRO A 42 3.92 -14.12 0.49
N HIS A 43 3.24 -13.23 1.21
CA HIS A 43 1.88 -12.86 0.88
C HIS A 43 1.90 -12.05 -0.42
N THR A 44 1.07 -12.45 -1.38
CA THR A 44 1.00 -11.82 -2.69
C THR A 44 -0.45 -11.56 -3.07
N ALA A 45 -0.67 -10.45 -3.76
CA ALA A 45 -1.95 -10.02 -4.24
C ALA A 45 -1.77 -9.16 -5.50
N SER A 46 -2.71 -9.30 -6.43
CA SER A 46 -2.71 -8.54 -7.67
C SER A 46 -3.93 -7.65 -7.76
N LEU A 47 -3.79 -6.52 -8.44
CA LEU A 47 -4.91 -5.67 -8.81
C LEU A 47 -5.42 -6.09 -10.19
N TRP A 48 -6.74 -6.12 -10.32
CA TRP A 48 -7.44 -6.45 -11.55
C TRP A 48 -8.44 -5.34 -11.86
N ILE A 49 -8.73 -5.16 -13.14
CA ILE A 49 -9.69 -4.17 -13.61
C ILE A 49 -10.70 -4.83 -14.54
N SER A 50 -11.97 -4.40 -14.44
CA SER A 50 -13.02 -4.79 -15.37
C SER A 50 -13.90 -3.60 -15.74
N SER A 51 -14.42 -3.60 -16.97
CA SER A 51 -15.50 -2.70 -17.36
C SER A 51 -16.82 -3.20 -16.78
N LEU A 52 -17.69 -2.27 -16.37
CA LEU A 52 -19.04 -2.60 -15.89
C LEU A 52 -20.02 -2.88 -17.03
N THR A 53 -19.58 -2.77 -18.28
CA THR A 53 -20.39 -3.18 -19.44
C THR A 53 -20.57 -4.69 -19.43
N ALA A 54 -21.81 -5.16 -19.62
CA ALA A 54 -22.13 -6.58 -19.63
C ALA A 54 -21.26 -7.36 -20.62
N GLY A 55 -20.74 -8.51 -20.18
CA GLY A 55 -19.88 -9.38 -20.99
C GLY A 55 -18.40 -8.98 -21.04
N SER A 56 -18.00 -7.90 -20.36
CA SER A 56 -16.60 -7.50 -20.26
C SER A 56 -15.77 -8.54 -19.48
N LYS A 57 -14.54 -8.77 -19.94
CA LYS A 57 -13.56 -9.61 -19.24
C LYS A 57 -12.66 -8.74 -18.38
N SER A 58 -12.33 -9.23 -17.19
CA SER A 58 -11.30 -8.61 -16.36
C SER A 58 -9.91 -8.80 -16.97
N ARG A 59 -9.03 -7.82 -16.76
CA ARG A 59 -7.60 -7.94 -17.05
C ARG A 59 -6.78 -7.62 -15.79
N GLN A 60 -5.63 -8.26 -15.69
CA GLN A 60 -4.69 -8.01 -14.60
C GLN A 60 -4.02 -6.64 -14.79
N LEU A 61 -3.87 -5.87 -13.71
CA LEU A 61 -3.19 -4.56 -13.68
C LEU A 61 -1.76 -4.66 -13.13
N THR A 62 -1.52 -5.54 -12.16
CA THR A 62 -0.19 -5.71 -11.53
C THR A 62 0.25 -7.17 -11.54
N SER A 63 1.56 -7.43 -11.54
CA SER A 63 2.13 -8.77 -11.80
C SER A 63 1.65 -9.86 -10.82
N GLY A 64 1.31 -9.48 -9.58
CA GLY A 64 0.97 -10.42 -8.51
C GLY A 64 2.17 -11.05 -7.82
N GLU A 65 3.38 -10.55 -8.08
CA GLU A 65 4.62 -10.95 -7.40
C GLU A 65 4.77 -10.29 -6.03
N TYR A 66 4.05 -9.19 -5.82
CA TYR A 66 4.06 -8.39 -4.61
C TYR A 66 2.69 -8.44 -3.91
N ASN A 67 2.58 -7.83 -2.74
CA ASN A 67 1.31 -7.61 -2.07
C ASN A 67 0.76 -6.24 -2.46
N ASP A 68 0.07 -6.17 -3.60
CA ASP A 68 -0.59 -4.94 -4.05
C ASP A 68 -1.97 -4.78 -3.39
N SER A 69 -2.26 -3.61 -2.84
CA SER A 69 -3.48 -3.38 -2.06
C SER A 69 -3.94 -1.92 -2.03
N SER A 70 -5.14 -1.69 -1.50
CA SER A 70 -5.73 -0.34 -1.33
C SER A 70 -5.72 0.50 -2.61
N PRO A 71 -6.28 0.01 -3.74
CA PRO A 71 -6.32 0.77 -4.98
C PRO A 71 -7.22 2.00 -4.86
N VAL A 72 -6.73 3.13 -5.35
CA VAL A 72 -7.45 4.40 -5.44
C VAL A 72 -7.24 4.97 -6.83
N TRP A 73 -8.34 5.29 -7.51
CA TRP A 73 -8.31 5.93 -8.82
C TRP A 73 -7.84 7.37 -8.71
N SER A 74 -7.05 7.84 -9.67
CA SER A 74 -6.90 9.27 -9.90
C SER A 74 -8.22 9.86 -10.41
N MET A 75 -8.52 11.11 -10.06
CA MET A 75 -9.79 11.76 -10.41
C MET A 75 -9.99 11.91 -11.93
N ASP A 76 -8.89 11.99 -12.69
CA ASP A 76 -8.86 12.07 -14.15
C ASP A 76 -8.82 10.70 -14.86
N GLU A 77 -8.87 9.60 -14.09
CA GLU A 77 -8.78 8.21 -14.53
C GLU A 77 -7.51 7.88 -15.34
N ASN A 78 -6.46 8.69 -15.19
CA ASN A 78 -5.18 8.48 -15.86
C ASN A 78 -4.28 7.50 -15.11
N ALA A 79 -4.49 7.28 -13.82
CA ALA A 79 -3.64 6.46 -12.98
C ALA A 79 -4.41 5.77 -11.85
N VAL A 80 -3.75 4.78 -11.25
CA VAL A 80 -4.18 4.13 -10.01
C VAL A 80 -3.06 4.26 -9.00
N TYR A 81 -3.39 4.77 -7.82
CA TYR A 81 -2.52 4.76 -6.65
C TYR A 81 -2.82 3.53 -5.82
N PHE A 82 -1.80 2.89 -5.25
CA PHE A 82 -1.97 1.69 -4.43
C PHE A 82 -0.78 1.48 -3.51
N LEU A 83 -0.96 0.66 -2.48
CA LEU A 83 0.10 0.22 -1.59
C LEU A 83 0.76 -1.04 -2.13
N SER A 84 2.09 -1.08 -2.11
CA SER A 84 2.86 -2.26 -2.48
C SER A 84 4.13 -2.40 -1.65
N ASN A 85 4.49 -3.64 -1.33
CA ASN A 85 5.76 -4.00 -0.70
C ASN A 85 6.84 -4.35 -1.73
N ARG A 86 6.68 -3.93 -2.98
CA ARG A 86 7.75 -4.06 -3.97
C ARG A 86 8.95 -3.20 -3.60
N ASN A 87 10.15 -3.70 -3.84
CA ASN A 87 11.39 -2.96 -3.64
C ASN A 87 12.02 -2.65 -5.00
N THR A 88 12.69 -1.51 -5.11
CA THR A 88 13.55 -1.16 -6.25
C THR A 88 15.00 -1.61 -6.05
N GLU A 89 15.37 -2.06 -4.85
CA GLU A 89 16.70 -2.59 -4.50
C GLU A 89 16.70 -4.14 -4.46
N ASP A 90 17.89 -4.76 -4.47
CA ASP A 90 18.25 -6.20 -4.68
C ASP A 90 17.45 -7.28 -3.89
N SER A 91 16.51 -6.90 -3.03
CA SER A 91 15.57 -7.80 -2.35
C SER A 91 14.24 -7.89 -3.10
N ASN A 92 13.65 -9.09 -3.18
CA ASN A 92 12.33 -9.29 -3.80
C ASN A 92 11.16 -8.53 -3.11
N THR A 93 11.32 -8.01 -1.90
CA THR A 93 10.26 -7.23 -1.20
C THR A 93 10.87 -6.21 -0.23
N GLY A 94 10.23 -5.05 -0.08
CA GLY A 94 10.66 -3.94 0.76
C GLY A 94 9.53 -3.43 1.68
N PRO A 95 9.75 -2.30 2.38
CA PRO A 95 8.70 -1.65 3.15
C PRO A 95 7.52 -1.27 2.24
N VAL A 96 6.29 -1.30 2.77
CA VAL A 96 5.10 -0.89 2.02
C VAL A 96 5.20 0.61 1.68
N LYS A 97 5.06 0.93 0.40
CA LYS A 97 5.10 2.28 -0.17
C LYS A 97 3.88 2.57 -1.04
N ILE A 98 3.69 3.83 -1.42
CA ILE A 98 2.63 4.25 -2.35
C ILE A 98 3.21 4.26 -3.77
N TRP A 99 2.51 3.57 -4.65
CA TRP A 99 2.88 3.40 -6.06
C TRP A 99 1.80 3.98 -6.96
N ALA A 100 2.20 4.50 -8.11
CA ALA A 100 1.31 4.95 -9.16
C ALA A 100 1.47 4.06 -10.41
N LEU A 101 0.36 3.55 -10.92
CA LEU A 101 0.28 2.84 -12.20
C LEU A 101 -0.43 3.71 -13.24
N PRO A 102 0.25 4.19 -14.29
CA PRO A 102 -0.41 4.90 -15.38
C PRO A 102 -1.33 3.96 -16.18
N LEU A 103 -2.60 4.32 -16.33
CA LEU A 103 -3.60 3.54 -17.07
C LEU A 103 -3.73 3.97 -18.53
N LYS A 104 -3.74 5.28 -18.82
CA LYS A 104 -3.97 5.78 -20.19
C LYS A 104 -2.73 5.71 -21.07
N THR A 105 -1.58 6.13 -20.55
CA THR A 105 -0.30 6.03 -21.27
C THR A 105 0.27 4.61 -21.27
N GLY A 106 -0.20 3.77 -20.35
CA GLY A 106 0.47 2.53 -19.99
C GLY A 106 1.84 2.78 -19.34
N GLY A 107 2.59 1.71 -19.14
CA GLY A 107 3.89 1.73 -18.48
C GLY A 107 3.92 0.94 -17.19
N GLU A 108 5.09 0.91 -16.57
CA GLU A 108 5.30 0.26 -15.28
C GLU A 108 4.90 1.19 -14.13
N ALA A 109 4.48 0.57 -13.03
CA ALA A 109 4.19 1.32 -11.82
C ALA A 109 5.47 1.80 -11.16
N HIS A 110 5.46 3.03 -10.66
CA HIS A 110 6.59 3.70 -10.02
C HIS A 110 6.22 4.20 -8.62
N GLU A 111 7.21 4.28 -7.73
CA GLU A 111 7.01 4.78 -6.37
C GLU A 111 6.79 6.30 -6.40
N ILE A 112 5.78 6.80 -5.67
CA ILE A 112 5.53 8.24 -5.53
C ILE A 112 5.73 8.74 -4.09
N SER A 113 5.78 7.83 -3.11
CA SER A 113 6.06 8.18 -1.71
C SER A 113 7.55 8.39 -1.39
N SER A 114 8.45 8.30 -2.38
CA SER A 114 9.90 8.23 -2.18
C SER A 114 10.43 9.48 -1.46
N THR A 115 10.52 9.39 -0.13
CA THR A 115 10.92 10.50 0.74
C THR A 115 11.85 10.03 1.85
N LYS A 116 13.02 9.46 1.51
CA LYS A 116 14.11 9.07 2.45
C LYS A 116 13.75 8.14 3.62
N SER A 117 12.46 7.95 3.88
CA SER A 117 11.92 7.30 5.05
C SER A 117 11.92 5.81 4.80
N LYS A 118 12.52 5.07 5.73
CA LYS A 118 12.54 3.60 5.69
C LYS A 118 11.25 3.01 6.26
N SER A 119 10.42 3.83 6.91
CA SER A 119 9.19 3.39 7.54
C SER A 119 8.12 2.93 6.53
N PRO A 120 7.40 1.84 6.82
CA PRO A 120 6.29 1.38 6.00
C PRO A 120 5.09 2.32 6.13
N ILE A 121 4.35 2.48 5.03
CA ILE A 121 3.09 3.22 5.00
C ILE A 121 1.95 2.28 5.40
N GLY A 122 1.11 2.73 6.33
CA GLY A 122 -0.04 1.96 6.82
C GLY A 122 -1.28 2.10 5.93
N SER A 123 -1.67 3.34 5.66
CA SER A 123 -2.86 3.69 4.88
C SER A 123 -2.68 5.02 4.17
N PHE A 124 -3.42 5.25 3.07
CA PHE A 124 -3.39 6.52 2.34
C PHE A 124 -4.77 6.90 1.78
N TRP A 125 -4.94 8.18 1.49
CA TRP A 125 -6.13 8.79 0.89
C TRP A 125 -5.73 9.87 -0.12
N LEU A 126 -6.35 9.83 -1.30
CA LEU A 126 -6.21 10.88 -2.32
C LEU A 126 -7.12 12.06 -1.97
N SER A 127 -6.62 13.28 -2.13
CA SER A 127 -7.42 14.48 -1.98
C SER A 127 -8.49 14.59 -3.08
N PRO A 128 -9.65 15.24 -2.82
CA PRO A 128 -10.71 15.38 -3.84
C PRO A 128 -10.27 16.13 -5.10
N ASP A 129 -9.27 17.01 -4.99
CA ASP A 129 -8.67 17.74 -6.11
C ASP A 129 -7.58 16.93 -6.85
N GLY A 130 -7.21 15.75 -6.35
CA GLY A 130 -6.19 14.88 -6.93
C GLY A 130 -4.75 15.39 -6.79
N GLN A 131 -4.49 16.47 -6.06
CA GLN A 131 -3.16 17.08 -5.99
C GLN A 131 -2.30 16.53 -4.84
N HIS A 132 -2.93 15.92 -3.84
CA HIS A 132 -2.28 15.51 -2.60
C HIS A 132 -2.68 14.10 -2.17
N ILE A 133 -1.78 13.42 -1.48
CA ILE A 133 -2.05 12.16 -0.78
C ILE A 133 -1.76 12.33 0.69
N ALA A 134 -2.77 12.12 1.54
CA ALA A 134 -2.58 11.98 2.98
C ALA A 134 -2.26 10.52 3.30
N TYR A 135 -1.29 10.26 4.15
CA TYR A 135 -0.93 8.88 4.53
C TYR A 135 -0.41 8.76 5.95
N THR A 136 -0.46 7.54 6.49
CA THR A 136 0.07 7.21 7.81
C THR A 136 1.41 6.49 7.69
N ALA A 137 2.40 6.97 8.45
CA ALA A 137 3.71 6.32 8.55
C ALA A 137 4.33 6.63 9.92
N VAL A 138 5.05 5.66 10.48
CA VAL A 138 5.89 5.90 11.67
C VAL A 138 7.04 6.85 11.28
N ARG A 139 7.46 7.70 12.21
CA ARG A 139 8.66 8.52 11.99
C ARG A 139 9.89 7.62 12.05
N ASP A 140 10.81 7.79 11.11
CA ASP A 140 12.13 7.17 11.22
C ASP A 140 12.83 7.60 12.52
N GLN A 141 13.35 6.62 13.26
CA GLN A 141 14.19 6.88 14.42
C GLN A 141 15.44 7.66 14.00
N THR A 142 15.84 8.63 14.84
CA THR A 142 17.14 9.29 14.68
C THR A 142 18.26 8.30 14.99
N ASP A 143 19.47 8.57 14.50
CA ASP A 143 20.62 7.71 14.79
C ASP A 143 20.96 7.69 16.29
N GLU A 144 20.69 8.78 17.01
CA GLU A 144 20.81 8.84 18.47
C GLU A 144 19.77 7.96 19.19
N GLU A 145 18.53 7.93 18.70
CA GLU A 145 17.48 7.05 19.23
C GLU A 145 17.85 5.58 19.04
N LYS A 146 18.31 5.20 17.84
CA LYS A 146 18.79 3.84 17.58
C LYS A 146 19.94 3.45 18.49
N ARG A 147 20.92 4.34 18.68
CA ARG A 147 22.06 4.09 19.56
C ARG A 147 21.62 3.84 21.01
N ARG A 148 20.66 4.62 21.52
CA ARG A 148 20.13 4.42 22.89
C ARG A 148 19.39 3.07 23.05
N ASP A 149 18.59 2.69 22.05
CA ASP A 149 17.87 1.41 22.05
C ASP A 149 18.87 0.22 21.99
N GLU A 150 19.93 0.33 21.18
CA GLU A 150 21.02 -0.67 21.10
C GLU A 150 21.80 -0.80 22.41
N GLU A 151 22.03 0.32 23.11
CA GLU A 151 22.69 0.37 24.40
C GLU A 151 21.78 -0.10 25.56
N LYS A 152 20.50 -0.40 25.29
CA LYS A 152 19.46 -0.78 26.27
C LYS A 152 19.32 0.23 27.41
N ASP A 153 19.58 1.50 27.12
CA ASP A 153 19.63 2.59 28.09
C ASP A 153 18.26 3.28 28.28
N ASP A 154 17.19 2.69 27.75
CA ASP A 154 15.85 3.23 27.85
C ASP A 154 14.85 2.26 28.52
N ALA A 155 14.32 2.67 29.66
CA ALA A 155 13.13 2.04 30.21
C ALA A 155 11.96 2.32 29.26
N ILE A 156 11.39 1.26 28.65
CA ILE A 156 10.16 1.37 27.87
C ILE A 156 9.01 1.71 28.83
N VAL A 157 8.60 2.99 28.85
CA VAL A 157 7.44 3.43 29.61
C VAL A 157 6.18 3.10 28.80
N SER A 158 5.21 2.43 29.42
CA SER A 158 3.88 2.21 28.81
C SER A 158 3.23 3.55 28.46
N GLY A 159 2.94 3.79 27.17
CA GLY A 159 2.46 5.08 26.65
C GLY A 159 3.41 5.79 25.67
N ASP A 160 4.50 5.13 25.29
CA ASP A 160 5.53 5.71 24.43
C ASP A 160 5.04 6.06 23.01
N ILE A 161 4.92 7.35 22.76
CA ILE A 161 4.57 7.98 21.48
C ILE A 161 5.59 7.70 20.34
N ARG A 162 6.77 7.15 20.64
CA ARG A 162 7.84 6.86 19.66
C ARG A 162 7.42 5.90 18.53
N HIS A 163 6.36 5.11 18.73
CA HIS A 163 5.85 4.13 17.74
C HIS A 163 4.54 4.55 17.07
N ASN A 164 4.03 5.75 17.37
CA ASN A 164 2.73 6.16 16.83
C ASN A 164 2.84 6.52 15.35
N ALA A 165 1.87 6.03 14.57
CA ALA A 165 1.69 6.44 13.19
C ALA A 165 1.41 7.94 13.13
N GLN A 166 2.23 8.67 12.37
CA GLN A 166 2.03 10.09 12.12
C GLN A 166 1.29 10.28 10.80
N LEU A 167 0.57 11.40 10.69
CA LEU A 167 -0.10 11.79 9.46
C LEU A 167 0.85 12.64 8.61
N TRP A 168 0.97 12.29 7.34
CA TRP A 168 1.78 12.96 6.34
C TRP A 168 0.92 13.40 5.17
N LEU A 169 1.37 14.44 4.48
CA LEU A 169 0.76 14.96 3.26
C LEU A 169 1.83 15.05 2.17
N LEU A 170 1.66 14.25 1.12
CA LEU A 170 2.46 14.24 -0.11
C LEU A 170 1.79 15.13 -1.15
N ASN A 171 2.54 16.03 -1.76
CA ASN A 171 2.15 16.70 -3.00
C ASN A 171 2.60 15.84 -4.18
N ILE A 172 1.67 15.42 -5.04
CA ILE A 172 1.93 14.42 -6.08
C ILE A 172 2.81 14.98 -7.19
N GLU A 173 2.62 16.25 -7.55
CA GLU A 173 3.36 16.91 -8.63
C GLU A 173 4.84 17.10 -8.26
N THR A 174 5.11 17.57 -7.05
CA THR A 174 6.47 17.89 -6.59
C THR A 174 7.19 16.72 -5.93
N GLY A 175 6.45 15.67 -5.54
CA GLY A 175 6.95 14.56 -4.73
C GLY A 175 7.30 14.95 -3.29
N GLN A 176 6.99 16.17 -2.85
CA GLN A 176 7.34 16.64 -1.50
C GLN A 176 6.31 16.16 -0.49
N ALA A 177 6.77 15.45 0.54
CA ALA A 177 5.95 15.10 1.70
C ALA A 177 6.30 15.96 2.91
N ARG A 178 5.27 16.33 3.67
CA ARG A 178 5.41 17.00 4.96
C ARG A 178 4.51 16.35 5.99
N ARG A 179 4.99 16.30 7.24
CA ARG A 179 4.17 15.88 8.37
C ARG A 179 3.05 16.90 8.64
N LEU A 180 1.83 16.41 8.84
CA LEU A 180 0.73 17.22 9.35
C LEU A 180 0.79 17.25 10.88
N THR A 181 0.82 18.47 11.41
CA THR A 181 0.70 18.68 12.86
C THR A 181 -0.74 19.03 13.14
N LEU A 182 -1.50 18.05 13.64
CA LEU A 182 -2.86 18.29 14.11
C LEU A 182 -2.72 19.01 15.46
N GLY A 183 -3.13 20.28 15.51
CA GLY A 183 -3.02 21.09 16.72
C GLY A 183 -3.59 20.37 17.95
N TYR A 184 -2.72 20.18 18.95
CA TYR A 184 -2.97 19.77 20.33
C TYR A 184 -4.04 18.69 20.59
N LYS A 185 -3.64 17.42 20.46
CA LYS A 185 -4.20 16.29 21.21
C LYS A 185 -3.12 15.29 21.68
N ASP A 186 -1.89 15.77 21.85
CA ASP A 186 -0.74 14.99 22.34
C ASP A 186 -0.52 15.13 23.87
N SER A 187 -1.49 15.66 24.60
CA SER A 187 -1.45 15.75 26.07
C SER A 187 -2.59 14.95 26.69
N TRP A 188 -2.38 13.64 26.85
CA TRP A 188 -3.09 12.89 27.86
C TRP A 188 -2.32 13.07 29.18
N HIS A 189 -2.87 13.88 30.08
CA HIS A 189 -2.58 13.80 31.51
C HIS A 189 -3.36 12.63 32.12
#